data_AF-A0A4Y2WQR4-F1
#
_entry.id   AF-A0A4Y2WQR4-F1
#
_cell.length_a   1.000
_cell.length_b   1.000
_cell.length_c   1.000
_cell.angle_alpha   90.00
_cell.angle_beta   90.00
_cell.angle_gamma   90.00
#
_symmetry.space_group_name_H-M   'P 1'
#
loop_
_entity.id
_entity.type
_entity.pdbx_description
1 polymer ?
#
loop_
_entity_poly.entity_id
_entity_poly.type
_entity_poly.pdbx_seq_one_letter_code
_entity_poly.pdbx_strand_id
1 'polypeptide(L)'
;MSNAEALQWAAEADDSLARNEILTDDEIIRTVTAEDDDDDDVTPVNPIKISHSEAVAALITSLHWAEEQNFEVHEIMLLRHLRDRAFKLKIGTAAQKNH
;
A
#
# COMPACT_ATOMS: atom_id res chain seq x y z
N MET A 1 33.99 29.50 -15.11
CA MET A 1 33.28 29.87 -13.87
C MET A 1 33.67 31.30 -13.55
N SER A 2 32.68 32.19 -13.53
CA SER A 2 32.89 33.60 -13.20
C SER A 2 32.69 33.81 -11.70
N ASN A 3 33.40 34.76 -11.10
CA ASN A 3 33.32 35.05 -9.65
C ASN A 3 31.90 35.42 -9.18
N ALA A 4 31.02 35.81 -10.12
CA ALA A 4 29.62 36.12 -9.86
C ALA A 4 28.74 34.87 -9.59
N GLU A 5 29.05 33.73 -10.22
CA GLU A 5 28.31 32.48 -10.02
C GLU A 5 28.55 31.90 -8.61
N ALA A 6 29.74 32.12 -8.05
CA ALA A 6 30.10 31.68 -6.69
C ALA A 6 29.35 32.48 -5.60
N LEU A 7 29.10 33.78 -5.84
CA LEU A 7 28.32 34.63 -4.95
C LEU A 7 26.82 34.30 -4.97
N GLN A 8 26.30 33.87 -6.12
CA GLN A 8 24.90 33.47 -6.27
C GLN A 8 24.59 32.18 -5.50
N TRP A 9 25.50 31.20 -5.52
CA TRP A 9 25.39 29.98 -4.70
C TRP A 9 25.35 30.30 -3.21
N ALA A 10 26.20 31.22 -2.73
CA ALA A 10 26.25 31.60 -1.33
C ALA A 10 24.93 32.25 -0.83
N ALA A 11 24.23 32.99 -1.70
CA ALA A 11 22.94 33.60 -1.37
C ALA A 11 21.77 32.60 -1.38
N GLU A 12 21.79 31.60 -2.26
CA GLU A 12 20.73 30.58 -2.36
C GLU A 12 20.80 29.54 -1.23
N ALA A 13 22.00 29.28 -0.69
CA ALA A 13 22.20 28.40 0.46
C ALA A 13 21.61 28.97 1.76
N ASP A 14 21.59 30.31 1.92
CA ASP A 14 21.09 30.98 3.13
C ASP A 14 19.56 30.88 3.25
N ASP A 15 18.84 30.92 2.12
CA ASP A 15 17.38 30.73 2.09
C ASP A 15 16.97 29.27 2.37
N SER A 16 17.84 28.31 1.99
CA SER A 16 17.64 26.89 2.30
C SER A 16 17.90 26.53 3.77
N LEU A 17 18.64 27.37 4.51
CA LEU A 17 18.88 27.21 5.94
C LEU A 17 17.63 27.45 6.79
N ALA A 18 16.69 28.26 6.30
CA ALA A 18 15.40 28.49 6.96
C ALA A 18 14.52 27.23 7.00
N ARG A 19 14.85 26.20 6.22
CA ARG A 19 14.16 24.89 6.21
C ARG A 19 14.84 23.82 7.07
N ASN A 20 16.01 24.14 7.65
CA ASN A 20 16.80 23.23 8.48
C ASN A 20 16.88 23.72 9.94
N GLU A 21 15.82 24.37 10.43
CA GLU A 21 15.69 24.67 11.85
C GLU A 21 15.62 23.35 12.64
N ILE A 22 16.53 23.19 13.60
CA ILE A 22 16.58 21.99 14.45
C ILE A 22 15.40 22.09 15.42
N LEU A 23 14.35 21.33 15.15
CA LEU A 23 13.19 21.25 16.03
C LEU A 23 13.60 20.67 17.38
N THR A 24 13.00 21.21 18.44
CA THR A 24 13.12 20.64 19.78
C THR A 24 12.23 19.39 19.93
N ASP A 25 12.57 18.50 20.87
CA ASP A 25 11.81 17.26 21.10
C ASP A 25 10.31 17.51 21.32
N ASP A 26 9.97 18.58 22.03
CA ASP A 26 8.57 18.99 22.29
C ASP A 26 7.83 19.39 21.00
N GLU A 27 8.52 20.01 20.05
CA GLU A 27 7.95 20.39 18.75
C GLU A 27 7.73 19.17 17.86
N ILE A 28 8.63 18.18 17.93
CA ILE A 28 8.50 16.90 17.24
C ILE A 28 7.34 16.09 17.82
N ILE A 29 7.20 16.02 19.15
CA ILE A 29 6.09 15.31 19.78
C ILE A 29 4.76 15.97 19.42
N ARG A 30 4.69 17.30 19.44
CA ARG A 30 3.48 18.05 19.07
C ARG A 30 3.04 17.78 17.64
N THR A 31 3.97 17.74 16.68
CA THR A 31 3.63 17.44 15.28
C THR A 31 3.17 16.00 15.13
N VAL A 32 3.81 15.04 15.81
CA VAL A 32 3.43 13.62 15.79
C VAL A 32 2.05 13.38 16.39
N THR A 33 1.68 14.09 17.47
CA THR A 33 0.39 13.88 18.15
C THR A 33 -0.80 14.56 17.47
N ALA A 34 -0.59 15.50 16.56
CA ALA A 34 -1.67 16.24 15.91
C ALA A 34 -2.29 15.50 14.70
N GLU A 35 -1.64 14.44 14.20
CA GLU A 35 -2.10 13.68 13.02
C GLU A 35 -2.97 12.46 13.36
N ASP A 36 -3.13 12.10 14.64
CA ASP A 36 -3.86 10.90 15.09
C ASP A 36 -5.25 11.20 15.67
N ASP A 37 -5.73 12.45 15.51
CA ASP A 37 -7.09 12.88 15.91
C ASP A 37 -8.07 12.81 14.73
N ASP A 38 -7.80 11.93 13.77
CA ASP A 38 -8.78 11.55 12.74
C ASP A 38 -9.68 10.49 13.36
N ASP A 39 -10.74 10.98 14.01
CA ASP A 39 -11.94 10.22 14.37
C ASP A 39 -12.56 9.68 13.08
N ASP A 40 -11.95 8.62 12.55
CA ASP A 40 -12.37 7.91 11.35
C ASP A 40 -13.66 7.13 11.68
N ASP A 41 -14.76 7.88 11.78
CA ASP A 41 -16.14 7.41 11.81
C ASP A 41 -16.48 6.78 10.45
N VAL A 42 -15.76 5.70 10.11
CA VAL A 42 -16.12 4.84 9.00
C VAL A 42 -17.36 4.10 9.42
N THR A 43 -18.53 4.64 9.03
CA THR A 43 -19.78 3.89 9.03
C THR A 43 -19.50 2.50 8.46
N PRO A 44 -19.67 1.41 9.24
CA PRO A 44 -19.23 0.10 8.82
C PRO A 44 -20.05 -0.30 7.59
N VAL A 45 -19.40 -0.23 6.42
CA VAL A 45 -19.99 -0.68 5.16
C VAL A 45 -20.36 -2.13 5.35
N ASN A 46 -21.65 -2.41 5.23
CA ASN A 46 -22.18 -3.75 5.47
C ASN A 46 -21.45 -4.73 4.55
N PRO A 47 -20.69 -5.70 5.08
CA PRO A 47 -19.83 -6.53 4.25
C PRO A 47 -20.70 -7.37 3.30
N ILE A 48 -20.44 -7.23 1.99
CA ILE A 48 -21.14 -7.99 0.96
C ILE A 48 -20.74 -9.46 1.12
N LYS A 49 -21.72 -10.32 1.42
CA LYS A 49 -21.51 -11.76 1.55
C LYS A 49 -21.40 -12.40 0.16
N ILE A 50 -20.19 -12.44 -0.36
CA ILE A 50 -19.87 -13.21 -1.58
C ILE A 50 -19.80 -14.71 -1.27
N SER A 51 -20.36 -15.52 -2.17
CA SER A 51 -20.27 -16.98 -2.05
C SER A 51 -18.85 -17.47 -2.39
N HIS A 52 -18.45 -18.64 -1.87
CA HIS A 52 -17.13 -19.21 -2.18
C HIS A 52 -16.96 -19.50 -3.68
N SER A 53 -18.01 -19.98 -4.35
CA SER A 53 -18.00 -20.21 -5.80
C SER A 53 -17.82 -18.93 -6.61
N GLU A 54 -18.48 -17.85 -6.18
CA GLU A 54 -18.40 -16.54 -6.83
C GLU A 54 -17.03 -15.90 -6.63
N ALA A 55 -16.45 -15.98 -5.43
CA ALA A 55 -15.10 -15.52 -5.17
C ALA A 55 -14.05 -16.25 -6.03
N VAL A 56 -14.19 -17.57 -6.20
CA VAL A 56 -13.31 -18.36 -7.06
C VAL A 56 -13.49 -18.00 -8.54
N ALA A 57 -14.74 -17.82 -9.00
CA ALA A 57 -15.03 -17.43 -10.37
C ALA A 57 -14.47 -16.03 -10.68
N ALA A 58 -14.65 -15.07 -9.78
CA ALA A 58 -14.09 -13.73 -9.91
C ALA A 58 -12.56 -13.77 -10.00
N LEU A 59 -11.89 -14.52 -9.13
CA LEU A 59 -10.42 -14.66 -9.16
C LEU A 59 -9.92 -15.24 -10.49
N ILE A 60 -10.58 -16.26 -11.04
CA ILE A 60 -10.21 -16.87 -12.32
C ILE A 60 -10.36 -15.86 -13.46
N THR A 61 -11.48 -15.13 -13.49
CA THR A 61 -11.73 -14.09 -14.51
C THR A 61 -10.71 -12.96 -14.41
N SER A 62 -10.40 -12.48 -13.21
CA SER A 62 -9.37 -11.44 -13.00
C SER A 62 -7.98 -11.91 -13.43
N LEU A 63 -7.62 -13.18 -13.18
CA LEU A 63 -6.35 -13.73 -13.65
C LEU A 63 -6.28 -13.77 -15.19
N HIS A 64 -7.34 -14.22 -15.86
CA HIS A 64 -7.39 -14.23 -17.32
C HIS A 64 -7.28 -12.82 -17.91
N TRP A 65 -8.01 -11.87 -17.32
CA TRP A 65 -7.95 -10.47 -17.74
C TRP A 65 -6.55 -9.87 -17.53
N ALA A 66 -5.90 -10.15 -16.39
CA ALA A 66 -4.53 -9.69 -16.15
C ALA A 66 -3.51 -10.26 -17.15
N GLU A 67 -3.68 -11.53 -17.54
CA GLU A 67 -2.85 -12.16 -18.58
C GLU A 67 -3.08 -11.52 -19.97
N GLU A 68 -4.34 -11.22 -20.32
CA GLU A 68 -4.70 -10.61 -21.61
C GLU A 68 -4.26 -9.14 -21.72
N GLN A 69 -4.35 -8.39 -20.62
CA GLN A 69 -3.87 -7.01 -20.55
C GLN A 69 -2.35 -6.92 -20.35
N ASN A 70 -1.65 -8.06 -20.28
CA ASN A 70 -0.21 -8.16 -20.16
C ASN A 70 0.34 -7.38 -18.94
N PHE A 71 -0.31 -7.56 -17.79
CA PHE A 71 0.11 -7.03 -16.48
C PHE A 71 1.54 -7.46 -16.13
N GLU A 72 2.12 -6.83 -15.12
CA GLU A 72 3.48 -7.18 -14.73
C GLU A 72 3.54 -8.64 -14.26
N VAL A 73 4.64 -9.32 -14.62
CA VAL A 73 4.80 -10.76 -14.36
C VAL A 73 4.60 -11.10 -12.88
N HIS A 74 5.02 -10.21 -11.99
CA HIS A 74 4.91 -10.41 -10.55
C HIS A 74 3.46 -10.33 -10.03
N GLU A 75 2.61 -9.50 -10.64
CA GLU A 75 1.18 -9.39 -10.31
C GLU A 75 0.42 -10.65 -10.75
N ILE A 76 0.69 -11.13 -11.97
CA ILE A 76 0.14 -12.40 -12.48
C ILE A 76 0.60 -13.57 -11.60
N MET A 77 1.87 -13.56 -11.16
CA MET A 77 2.42 -14.59 -10.29
C MET A 77 1.74 -14.61 -8.92
N LEU A 78 1.42 -13.44 -8.35
CA LEU A 78 0.66 -13.32 -7.11
C LEU A 78 -0.75 -13.93 -7.24
N LEU A 79 -1.47 -13.61 -8.31
CA LEU A 79 -2.82 -14.13 -8.56
C LEU A 79 -2.83 -15.66 -8.73
N ARG A 80 -1.84 -16.21 -9.46
CA ARG A 80 -1.66 -17.67 -9.60
C ARG A 80 -1.37 -18.33 -8.26
N HIS A 81 -0.49 -17.74 -7.45
CA HIS A 81 -0.16 -18.26 -6.12
C HIS A 81 -1.39 -18.27 -5.20
N LEU A 82 -2.21 -17.21 -5.22
CA LEU A 82 -3.43 -17.12 -4.44
C LEU A 82 -4.44 -18.20 -4.84
N ARG A 83 -4.63 -18.41 -6.15
CA ARG A 83 -5.47 -19.49 -6.69
C ARG A 83 -5.01 -20.85 -6.18
N ASP A 84 -3.72 -21.15 -6.28
CA ASP A 84 -3.17 -22.45 -5.88
C ASP A 84 -3.28 -22.67 -4.36
N ARG A 85 -3.09 -21.61 -3.56
CA ARG A 85 -3.35 -21.64 -2.11
C ARG A 85 -4.82 -21.88 -1.79
N ALA A 86 -5.74 -21.21 -2.49
CA ALA A 86 -7.17 -21.41 -2.29
C ALA A 86 -7.58 -22.87 -2.55
N PHE A 87 -7.05 -23.49 -3.62
CA PHE A 87 -7.26 -24.90 -3.90
C PHE A 87 -6.65 -25.81 -2.82
N LYS A 88 -5.43 -25.54 -2.37
CA LYS A 88 -4.78 -26.30 -1.30
C LYS A 88 -5.57 -26.23 0.02
N LEU A 89 -6.03 -25.04 0.39
CA LEU A 89 -6.83 -24.83 1.60
C LEU A 89 -8.18 -25.55 1.51
N LYS A 90 -8.85 -25.54 0.35
CA LYS A 90 -10.09 -26.30 0.13
C LYS A 90 -9.91 -27.80 0.36
N ILE A 91 -8.78 -28.37 -0.06
CA ILE A 91 -8.46 -29.80 0.15
C ILE A 91 -8.12 -30.06 1.64
N GLY A 92 -7.35 -29.18 2.27
CA GLY A 92 -7.00 -29.30 3.70
C GLY A 92 -8.21 -29.23 4.63
N THR A 93 -9.14 -28.30 4.38
CA THR A 93 -10.39 -28.17 5.15
C THR A 93 -11.32 -29.37 4.98
N ALA A 94 -11.39 -29.95 3.78
CA ALA A 94 -12.18 -31.16 3.55
C ALA A 94 -11.64 -32.37 4.32
N ALA A 95 -10.32 -32.47 4.51
CA ALA A 95 -9.69 -33.53 5.28
C ALA A 95 -9.95 -33.43 6.79
N GLN A 96 -10.04 -32.21 7.36
CA GLN A 96 -10.31 -32.01 8.80
C GLN A 96 -11.77 -32.24 9.19
N LYS A 97 -12.72 -32.12 8.26
CA LYS A 97 -14.16 -32.27 8.54
C LYS A 97 -14.62 -33.72 8.70
N ASN A 98 -13.75 -34.70 8.45
CA ASN A 98 -14.04 -36.14 8.52
C ASN A 98 -13.50 -36.81 9.80
N HIS A 99 -13.24 -36.05 10.87
CA HIS A 99 -12.78 -36.56 12.17
C HIS A 99 -13.74 -36.18 13.30
#